data_AF-A0A498MVW7-F1
#
_entry.id   AF-A0A498MVW7-F1
#
_cell.length_a   1.000
_cell.length_b   1.000
_cell.length_c   1.000
_cell.angle_alpha   90.00
_cell.angle_beta   90.00
_cell.angle_gamma   90.00
#
_symmetry.space_group_name_H-M   'P 1'
#
loop_
_entity.id
_entity.type
_entity.pdbx_description
1 polymer ?
#
loop_
_entity_poly.entity_id
_entity_poly.type
_entity_poly.pdbx_seq_one_letter_code
_entity_poly.pdbx_strand_id
1 'polypeptide(L)'
;MDEERRFRPAVTVGVPVPSEGVIDIPIIEKEVMGPQPHFKMGLSPLFKVSEEGDGVTRVRAHRQAQSAVTQYRVLDSTSGCSLVELQPVTGVKNQLRVHMALALTCPILGDHKYAHWNKLAPQTEHMWLSHFGLQKLPEGILRRLGLVQSKTRYLPLHLHSRRIVLPGVKGHSDITVSCPLPKYFTNTLKRLQIPLPGKE
;
A
#
# COMPACT_ATOMS: atom_id res chain seq x y z
N MET A 1 -3.71 9.60 -26.47
CA MET A 1 -4.95 9.33 -25.72
C MET A 1 -4.62 9.77 -24.31
N ASP A 2 -5.04 10.97 -23.93
CA ASP A 2 -4.76 11.48 -22.60
C ASP A 2 -5.58 10.67 -21.60
N GLU A 3 -4.90 9.97 -20.71
CA GLU A 3 -5.50 9.06 -19.75
C GLU A 3 -5.72 9.78 -18.41
N GLU A 4 -6.74 9.37 -17.66
CA GLU A 4 -7.05 9.93 -16.34
C GLU A 4 -5.86 9.74 -15.37
N ARG A 5 -5.36 10.82 -14.78
CA ARG A 5 -4.25 10.77 -13.82
C ARG A 5 -4.76 10.91 -12.39
N ARG A 6 -4.49 9.91 -11.55
CA ARG A 6 -4.92 9.86 -10.14
C ARG A 6 -3.71 9.96 -9.21
N PHE A 7 -3.71 10.93 -8.31
CA PHE A 7 -2.64 11.12 -7.32
C PHE A 7 -3.16 10.81 -5.93
N ARG A 8 -2.56 9.81 -5.29
CA ARG A 8 -2.99 9.28 -4.00
C ARG A 8 -1.86 9.30 -2.98
N PRO A 9 -1.79 10.31 -2.10
CA PRO A 9 -0.84 10.29 -1.00
C PRO A 9 -1.17 9.15 -0.03
N ALA A 10 -0.12 8.46 0.39
CA ALA A 10 -0.16 7.42 1.40
C ALA A 10 0.95 7.63 2.43
N VAL A 11 0.65 7.38 3.72
CA VAL A 11 1.70 7.26 4.73
C VAL A 11 2.06 5.79 4.84
N THR A 12 3.33 5.43 4.70
CA THR A 12 3.80 4.05 4.81
C THR A 12 4.72 3.86 6.00
N VAL A 13 4.75 2.62 6.49
CA VAL A 13 5.73 2.15 7.46
C VAL A 13 6.88 1.56 6.65
N GLY A 14 8.07 2.15 6.78
CA GLY A 14 9.20 1.94 5.89
C GLY A 14 9.39 3.10 4.89
N VAL A 15 10.51 3.04 4.19
CA VAL A 15 10.86 3.97 3.11
C VAL A 15 11.16 3.12 1.88
N PRO A 16 10.37 3.23 0.80
CA PRO A 16 10.65 2.54 -0.46
C PRO A 16 12.07 2.81 -0.96
N VAL A 17 12.75 1.74 -1.38
CA VAL A 17 14.05 1.80 -2.07
C VAL A 17 13.90 1.03 -3.39
N PRO A 18 14.09 1.67 -4.56
CA PRO A 18 14.37 3.10 -4.75
C PRO A 18 13.21 4.01 -4.32
N SER A 19 13.48 5.31 -4.12
CA SER A 19 12.49 6.30 -3.67
C SER A 19 11.44 6.66 -4.74
N GLU A 20 11.64 6.26 -5.98
CA GLU A 20 10.66 6.38 -7.06
C GLU A 20 10.76 5.18 -8.00
N GLY A 21 9.67 4.85 -8.66
CA GLY A 21 9.65 3.72 -9.58
C GLY A 21 8.26 3.30 -10.02
N VAL A 22 8.21 2.16 -10.70
CA VAL A 22 6.99 1.53 -11.21
C VAL A 22 6.93 0.10 -10.71
N ILE A 23 5.76 -0.29 -10.19
CA ILE A 23 5.45 -1.65 -9.79
C ILE A 23 4.44 -2.19 -10.80
N ASP A 24 4.82 -3.21 -11.55
CA ASP A 24 4.03 -3.84 -12.61
C ASP A 24 3.69 -5.32 -12.30
N ILE A 25 3.93 -5.76 -11.06
CA ILE A 25 3.69 -7.13 -10.64
C ILE A 25 2.17 -7.40 -10.66
N PRO A 26 1.70 -8.41 -11.43
CA PRO A 26 0.28 -8.75 -11.51
C PRO A 26 -0.31 -9.12 -10.16
N ILE A 27 -1.60 -8.88 -9.99
CA ILE A 27 -2.34 -9.16 -8.76
C ILE A 27 -3.37 -10.25 -9.02
N ILE A 28 -3.56 -11.14 -8.05
CA ILE A 28 -4.52 -12.24 -8.11
C ILE A 28 -5.31 -12.31 -6.80
N GLU A 29 -6.59 -12.64 -6.88
CA GLU A 29 -7.39 -12.97 -5.71
C GLU A 29 -7.18 -14.45 -5.35
N LYS A 30 -6.74 -14.71 -4.11
CA LYS A 30 -6.49 -16.05 -3.59
C LYS A 30 -7.39 -16.31 -2.39
N GLU A 31 -7.89 -17.53 -2.30
CA GLU A 31 -8.51 -18.03 -1.09
C GLU A 31 -7.45 -18.19 0.00
N VAL A 32 -7.78 -17.77 1.22
CA VAL A 32 -6.89 -17.86 2.36
C VAL A 32 -7.49 -18.82 3.37
N MET A 33 -6.68 -19.78 3.83
CA MET A 33 -7.08 -20.75 4.84
C MET A 33 -7.52 -20.05 6.12
N GLY A 34 -8.71 -20.34 6.60
CA GLY A 34 -9.26 -19.89 7.88
C GLY A 34 -10.56 -20.64 8.20
N PRO A 35 -11.19 -20.36 9.36
CA PRO A 35 -12.42 -21.05 9.77
C PRO A 35 -13.57 -20.88 8.78
N GLN A 36 -13.55 -19.78 8.02
CA GLN A 36 -14.44 -19.51 6.90
C GLN A 36 -13.61 -19.14 5.66
N PRO A 37 -14.07 -19.54 4.46
CA PRO A 37 -13.42 -19.17 3.21
C PRO A 37 -13.43 -17.65 3.05
N HIS A 38 -12.26 -17.05 2.94
CA HIS A 38 -12.12 -15.62 2.72
C HIS A 38 -11.05 -15.32 1.68
N PHE A 39 -11.35 -14.36 0.80
CA PHE A 39 -10.50 -14.02 -0.34
C PHE A 39 -9.63 -12.80 -0.04
N LYS A 40 -8.33 -12.89 -0.36
CA LYS A 40 -7.38 -11.78 -0.27
C LYS A 40 -6.64 -11.61 -1.58
N MET A 41 -6.38 -10.36 -1.93
CA MET A 41 -5.54 -10.03 -3.08
C MET A 41 -4.08 -10.31 -2.71
N GLY A 42 -3.30 -10.86 -3.62
CA GLY A 42 -1.88 -11.08 -3.46
C GLY A 42 -1.14 -10.88 -4.79
N LEU A 43 0.19 -10.89 -4.74
CA LEU A 43 1.02 -10.82 -5.95
C LEU A 43 0.99 -12.15 -6.72
N SER A 44 1.13 -12.04 -8.03
CA SER A 44 1.31 -13.14 -8.98
C SER A 44 2.54 -12.84 -9.86
N PRO A 45 3.76 -12.96 -9.30
CA PRO A 45 4.99 -12.68 -10.05
C PRO A 45 5.18 -13.66 -11.21
N LEU A 46 5.81 -13.19 -12.29
CA LEU A 46 6.12 -13.97 -13.49
C LEU A 46 7.46 -14.70 -13.41
N PHE A 47 8.20 -14.51 -12.33
CA PHE A 47 9.48 -15.15 -12.06
C PHE A 47 9.48 -15.70 -10.64
N LYS A 48 10.09 -16.86 -10.44
CA LYS A 48 10.31 -17.48 -9.13
C LYS A 48 11.80 -17.73 -8.96
N VAL A 49 12.35 -17.41 -7.80
CA VAL A 49 13.73 -17.73 -7.41
C VAL A 49 13.83 -19.24 -7.15
N SER A 50 14.90 -19.88 -7.62
CA SER A 50 15.19 -21.29 -7.30
C SER A 50 15.41 -21.48 -5.80
N GLU A 51 15.16 -22.68 -5.28
CA GLU A 51 15.32 -22.95 -3.84
C GLU A 51 16.78 -22.80 -3.38
N GLU A 52 17.72 -22.99 -4.30
CA GLU A 52 19.16 -22.83 -4.10
C GLU A 52 19.61 -21.35 -4.17
N GLY A 53 18.73 -20.43 -4.58
CA GLY A 53 19.00 -18.98 -4.61
C GLY A 53 19.77 -18.47 -5.84
N ASP A 54 20.31 -19.38 -6.65
CA ASP A 54 21.26 -19.05 -7.72
C ASP A 54 20.62 -18.74 -9.09
N GLY A 55 19.29 -18.82 -9.21
CA GLY A 55 18.61 -18.60 -10.49
C GLY A 55 17.17 -18.12 -10.38
N VAL A 56 16.66 -17.53 -11.46
CA VAL A 56 15.25 -17.17 -11.61
C VAL A 56 14.63 -17.92 -12.78
N THR A 57 13.51 -18.59 -12.53
CA THR A 57 12.76 -19.31 -13.56
C THR A 57 11.49 -18.55 -13.89
N ARG A 58 11.23 -18.36 -15.19
CA ARG A 58 9.99 -17.75 -15.66
C ARG A 58 8.81 -18.70 -15.39
N VAL A 59 7.80 -18.18 -14.72
CA VAL A 59 6.55 -18.88 -14.40
C VAL A 59 5.48 -18.45 -15.40
N ARG A 60 4.63 -19.40 -15.81
CA ARG A 60 3.47 -19.10 -16.66
C ARG A 60 2.51 -18.17 -15.91
N ALA A 61 2.07 -17.11 -16.58
CA ALA A 61 1.07 -16.19 -16.02
C ALA A 61 -0.22 -16.95 -15.65
N HIS A 62 -0.73 -16.69 -14.44
CA HIS A 62 -1.97 -17.28 -13.98
C HIS A 62 -3.18 -16.66 -14.72
N ARG A 63 -4.13 -17.49 -15.18
CA ARG A 63 -5.27 -17.02 -16.00
C ARG A 63 -6.17 -16.00 -15.29
N GLN A 64 -6.23 -16.07 -13.96
CA GLN A 64 -7.02 -15.15 -13.11
C GLN A 64 -6.21 -13.96 -12.59
N ALA A 65 -4.90 -13.88 -12.89
CA ALA A 65 -4.10 -12.72 -12.51
C ALA A 65 -4.44 -11.52 -13.39
N GLN A 66 -4.58 -10.36 -12.77
CA GLN A 66 -4.87 -9.09 -13.42
C GLN A 66 -3.58 -8.27 -13.52
N SER A 67 -3.31 -7.71 -14.70
CA SER A 67 -2.22 -6.75 -14.86
C SER A 67 -2.46 -5.54 -13.95
N ALA A 68 -1.44 -5.16 -13.19
CA ALA A 68 -1.53 -4.10 -12.20
C ALA A 68 -0.28 -3.23 -12.26
N VAL A 69 -0.43 -1.95 -12.59
CA VAL A 69 0.67 -0.98 -12.73
C VAL A 69 0.45 0.21 -11.79
N THR A 70 1.40 0.44 -10.90
CA THR A 70 1.43 1.58 -9.96
C THR A 70 2.76 2.30 -10.06
N GLN A 71 2.71 3.59 -10.37
CA GLN A 71 3.86 4.48 -10.23
C GLN A 71 3.87 5.02 -8.81
N TYR A 72 5.05 5.18 -8.23
CA TYR A 72 5.20 5.73 -6.89
C TYR A 72 6.40 6.68 -6.82
N ARG A 73 6.28 7.67 -5.92
CA ARG A 73 7.36 8.59 -5.57
C ARG A 73 7.29 8.94 -4.09
N VAL A 74 8.37 8.75 -3.37
CA VAL A 74 8.54 9.20 -2.00
C VAL A 74 8.67 10.71 -2.02
N LEU A 75 7.74 11.41 -1.37
CA LEU A 75 7.78 12.87 -1.24
C LEU A 75 8.68 13.28 -0.08
N ASP A 76 8.60 12.56 1.03
CA ASP A 76 9.40 12.82 2.23
C ASP A 76 9.41 11.56 3.12
N SER A 77 10.41 11.44 3.98
CA SER A 77 10.55 10.33 4.91
C SER A 77 11.26 10.73 6.20
N THR A 78 10.69 10.34 7.33
CA THR A 78 11.24 10.59 8.66
C THR A 78 10.95 9.40 9.56
N SER A 79 11.92 9.01 10.39
CA SER A 79 11.73 8.05 11.49
C SER A 79 11.13 6.69 11.08
N GLY A 80 11.54 6.17 9.92
CA GLY A 80 11.06 4.88 9.42
C GLY A 80 9.64 4.91 8.87
N CYS A 81 9.09 6.09 8.60
CA CYS A 81 7.87 6.29 7.84
C CYS A 81 8.15 7.18 6.63
N SER A 82 7.33 7.05 5.59
CA SER A 82 7.39 7.93 4.41
C SER A 82 6.01 8.37 3.96
N LEU A 83 5.95 9.59 3.42
CA LEU A 83 4.84 10.07 2.63
C LEU A 83 5.13 9.75 1.17
N VAL A 84 4.29 8.92 0.57
CA VAL A 84 4.44 8.42 -0.80
C VAL A 84 3.28 8.89 -1.63
N GLU A 85 3.56 9.50 -2.78
CA GLU A 85 2.59 9.75 -3.83
C GLU A 85 2.45 8.50 -4.69
N LEU A 86 1.22 7.99 -4.81
CA LEU A 86 0.91 6.81 -5.60
C LEU A 86 0.02 7.19 -6.77
N GLN A 87 0.40 6.74 -7.97
CA GLN A 87 -0.39 6.88 -9.19
C GLN A 87 -0.72 5.50 -9.76
N PRO A 88 -1.95 5.00 -9.52
CA PRO A 88 -2.41 3.76 -10.15
C PRO A 88 -2.72 4.02 -11.63
N VAL A 89 -1.98 3.37 -12.53
CA VAL A 89 -2.28 3.36 -13.97
C VAL A 89 -3.45 2.40 -14.25
N THR A 90 -3.53 1.30 -13.49
CA THR A 90 -4.62 0.33 -13.55
C THR A 90 -5.58 0.44 -12.35
N GLY A 91 -6.73 -0.23 -12.41
CA GLY A 91 -7.79 -0.15 -11.39
C GLY A 91 -8.03 -1.40 -10.55
N VAL A 92 -7.01 -2.25 -10.31
CA VAL A 92 -7.21 -3.55 -9.65
C VAL A 92 -7.61 -3.37 -8.17
N LYS A 93 -8.50 -4.23 -7.67
CA LYS A 93 -8.99 -4.21 -6.29
C LYS A 93 -7.82 -4.23 -5.30
N ASN A 94 -7.78 -3.27 -4.38
CA ASN A 94 -6.72 -3.09 -3.37
C ASN A 94 -5.29 -2.96 -3.93
N GLN A 95 -5.11 -2.63 -5.21
CA GLN A 95 -3.82 -2.61 -5.88
C GLN A 95 -2.71 -1.90 -5.09
N LEU A 96 -2.94 -0.62 -4.76
CA LEU A 96 -1.97 0.20 -4.01
C LEU A 96 -1.56 -0.45 -2.69
N ARG A 97 -2.51 -1.01 -1.96
CA ARG A 97 -2.28 -1.64 -0.65
C ARG A 97 -1.40 -2.88 -0.79
N VAL A 98 -1.70 -3.72 -1.77
CA VAL A 98 -0.97 -4.97 -2.07
C VAL A 98 0.44 -4.66 -2.56
N HIS A 99 0.58 -3.74 -3.52
CA HIS A 99 1.88 -3.31 -4.06
C HIS A 99 2.78 -2.72 -2.97
N MET A 100 2.26 -1.79 -2.16
CA MET A 100 3.05 -1.19 -1.07
C MET A 100 3.49 -2.24 -0.03
N ALA A 101 2.57 -3.11 0.39
CA ALA A 101 2.87 -4.09 1.44
C ALA A 101 3.74 -5.27 0.96
N LEU A 102 3.46 -5.85 -0.21
CA LEU A 102 4.05 -7.10 -0.67
C LEU A 102 5.19 -6.91 -1.69
N ALA A 103 5.17 -5.84 -2.49
CA ALA A 103 6.22 -5.60 -3.49
C ALA A 103 7.35 -4.74 -2.92
N LEU A 104 6.98 -3.66 -2.21
CA LEU A 104 7.96 -2.73 -1.63
C LEU A 104 8.27 -2.98 -0.15
N THR A 105 7.59 -3.93 0.49
CA THR A 105 7.71 -4.19 1.94
C THR A 105 7.46 -2.95 2.83
N CYS A 106 6.73 -1.97 2.29
CA CYS A 106 6.41 -0.70 2.94
C CYS A 106 4.88 -0.55 3.10
N PRO A 107 4.23 -1.31 4.00
CA PRO A 107 2.77 -1.30 4.12
C PRO A 107 2.23 0.07 4.53
N ILE A 108 1.04 0.42 4.03
CA ILE A 108 0.36 1.66 4.38
C ILE A 108 0.00 1.67 5.87
N LEU A 109 0.18 2.81 6.54
CA LEU A 109 -0.15 2.99 7.94
C LEU A 109 -1.67 2.85 8.17
N GLY A 110 -2.05 2.04 9.16
CA GLY A 110 -3.45 1.66 9.41
C GLY A 110 -3.94 0.51 8.52
N ASP A 111 -3.10 -0.05 7.64
CA ASP A 111 -3.46 -1.20 6.83
C ASP A 111 -3.29 -2.52 7.59
N HIS A 112 -4.25 -2.86 8.43
CA HIS A 112 -4.22 -4.12 9.18
C HIS A 112 -4.41 -5.36 8.29
N LYS A 113 -4.97 -5.20 7.09
CA LYS A 113 -5.26 -6.34 6.21
C LYS A 113 -4.00 -6.89 5.55
N TYR A 114 -3.10 -6.02 5.09
CA TYR A 114 -1.92 -6.40 4.31
C TYR A 114 -0.58 -6.19 5.04
N ALA A 115 -0.57 -5.60 6.24
CA ALA A 115 0.67 -5.40 7.00
C ALA A 115 1.34 -6.70 7.47
N HIS A 116 0.64 -7.83 7.49
CA HIS A 116 1.18 -9.13 7.91
C HIS A 116 1.37 -10.03 6.71
N TRP A 117 2.59 -10.06 6.17
CA TRP A 117 2.96 -11.01 5.12
C TRP A 117 4.02 -12.01 5.60
N ASN A 118 4.69 -11.72 6.72
CA ASN A 118 5.68 -12.61 7.28
C ASN A 118 4.93 -13.77 7.98
N LYS A 119 4.90 -14.92 7.30
CA LYS A 119 4.22 -16.18 7.60
C LYS A 119 2.84 -16.32 6.92
N LEU A 120 2.79 -17.22 5.95
CA LEU A 120 1.73 -18.22 5.81
C LEU A 120 1.57 -18.99 7.14
N ALA A 121 1.21 -18.30 8.24
CA ALA A 121 0.89 -18.95 9.48
C ALA A 121 -0.42 -19.71 9.25
N PRO A 122 -0.49 -21.03 9.53
CA PRO A 122 -1.76 -21.74 9.59
C PRO A 122 -2.69 -20.94 10.49
N GLN A 123 -3.83 -20.48 9.96
CA GLN A 123 -4.86 -19.83 10.76
C GLN A 123 -5.59 -20.91 11.56
N THR A 124 -4.92 -21.49 12.55
CA THR A 124 -5.56 -22.37 13.53
C THR A 124 -6.32 -21.52 14.55
N GLU A 125 -7.42 -22.07 15.05
CA GLU A 125 -8.46 -21.38 15.83
C GLU A 125 -7.96 -20.66 17.09
N HIS A 126 -6.78 -21.00 17.61
CA HIS A 126 -6.13 -20.30 18.73
C HIS A 126 -5.52 -18.94 18.35
N MET A 127 -5.41 -18.60 17.07
CA MET A 127 -4.82 -17.35 16.57
C MET A 127 -5.78 -16.14 16.61
N TRP A 128 -7.07 -16.35 16.90
CA TRP A 128 -8.07 -15.30 16.97
C TRP A 128 -8.10 -14.54 18.30
N LEU A 129 -7.51 -15.09 19.37
CA LEU A 129 -7.63 -14.55 20.73
C LEU A 129 -6.57 -13.49 21.10
N SER A 130 -5.58 -13.21 20.24
CA SER A 130 -4.48 -12.31 20.63
C SER A 130 -3.93 -11.45 19.47
N HIS A 131 -4.56 -10.30 19.19
CA HIS A 131 -3.92 -9.14 18.52
C HIS A 131 -3.20 -9.39 17.15
N PHE A 132 -3.33 -10.57 16.54
CA PHE A 132 -2.39 -11.06 15.52
C PHE A 132 -2.69 -10.56 14.09
N GLY A 133 -3.85 -9.92 13.88
CA GLY A 133 -4.21 -9.24 12.64
C GLY A 133 -3.88 -7.75 12.61
N LEU A 134 -3.29 -7.18 13.67
CA LEU A 134 -3.05 -5.73 13.79
C LEU A 134 -1.66 -5.35 13.31
N GLN A 135 -1.57 -4.34 12.43
CA GLN A 135 -0.27 -3.83 11.97
C GLN A 135 0.66 -3.59 13.18
N LYS A 136 1.76 -4.33 13.23
CA LYS A 136 2.80 -4.15 14.24
C LYS A 136 3.63 -2.95 13.85
N LEU A 137 3.71 -1.97 14.75
CA LEU A 137 4.48 -0.76 14.53
C LEU A 137 5.73 -0.82 15.41
N PRO A 138 6.91 -0.47 14.87
CA PRO A 138 8.10 -0.26 15.66
C PRO A 138 7.85 0.72 16.82
N GLU A 139 8.50 0.49 17.97
CA GLU A 139 8.33 1.32 19.17
C GLU A 139 8.61 2.81 18.94
N GLY A 140 9.54 3.13 18.03
CA GLY A 140 9.83 4.52 17.65
C GLY A 140 8.62 5.21 17.01
N ILE A 141 7.89 4.50 16.14
CA ILE A 141 6.68 5.01 15.49
C ILE A 141 5.53 5.11 16.51
N LEU A 142 5.36 4.10 17.36
CA LEU A 142 4.36 4.11 18.45
C LEU A 142 4.54 5.31 19.38
N ARG A 143 5.77 5.58 19.83
CA ARG A 143 6.10 6.72 20.69
C ARG A 143 5.76 8.06 20.02
N ARG A 144 6.12 8.23 18.74
CA ARG A 144 5.81 9.47 17.98
C ARG A 144 4.32 9.67 17.77
N LEU A 145 3.59 8.59 17.47
CA LEU A 145 2.14 8.65 17.34
C LEU A 145 1.44 8.81 18.70
N GLY A 146 2.14 8.62 19.82
CA GLY A 146 1.56 8.64 21.16
C GLY A 146 0.57 7.48 21.37
N LEU A 147 0.87 6.32 20.80
CA LEU A 147 0.01 5.15 20.80
C LEU A 147 0.71 3.96 21.46
N VAL A 148 -0.10 3.09 22.09
CA VAL A 148 0.33 1.74 22.48
C VAL A 148 -0.09 0.75 21.40
N GLN A 149 0.61 -0.39 21.31
CA GLN A 149 0.38 -1.39 20.25
C GLN A 149 -1.08 -1.90 20.19
N SER A 150 -1.78 -2.02 21.32
CA SER A 150 -3.19 -2.44 21.34
C SER A 150 -4.15 -1.41 20.71
N LYS A 151 -3.76 -0.12 20.69
CA LYS A 151 -4.56 0.96 20.11
C LYS A 151 -4.34 1.13 18.61
N THR A 152 -3.36 0.43 18.01
CA THR A 152 -3.12 0.52 16.56
C THR A 152 -4.33 0.06 15.75
N ARG A 153 -5.19 -0.82 16.30
CA ARG A 153 -6.44 -1.27 15.69
C ARG A 153 -7.44 -0.17 15.31
N TYR A 154 -7.29 1.00 15.92
CA TYR A 154 -8.16 2.15 15.69
C TYR A 154 -7.54 3.15 14.71
N LEU A 155 -6.35 2.87 14.18
CA LEU A 155 -5.73 3.71 13.18
C LEU A 155 -6.51 3.60 11.85
N PRO A 156 -6.99 4.73 11.30
CA PRO A 156 -7.58 4.72 9.97
C PRO A 156 -6.51 4.42 8.92
N LEU A 157 -6.93 3.90 7.77
CA LEU A 157 -6.05 3.70 6.62
C LEU A 157 -5.56 5.05 6.09
N HIS A 158 -4.24 5.26 6.10
CA HIS A 158 -3.62 6.48 5.59
C HIS A 158 -3.38 6.38 4.08
N LEU A 159 -4.47 6.26 3.32
CA LEU A 159 -4.49 6.31 1.86
C LEU A 159 -5.61 7.26 1.43
N HIS A 160 -5.27 8.33 0.73
CA HIS A 160 -6.23 9.36 0.37
C HIS A 160 -6.22 9.65 -1.14
N SER A 161 -7.38 9.88 -1.74
CA SER A 161 -7.49 10.31 -3.13
C SER A 161 -7.45 11.83 -3.21
N ARG A 162 -6.26 12.39 -3.44
CA ARG A 162 -6.01 13.83 -3.30
C ARG A 162 -6.35 14.61 -4.56
N ARG A 163 -5.96 14.10 -5.72
CA ARG A 163 -6.11 14.80 -7.00
C ARG A 163 -6.43 13.81 -8.11
N ILE A 164 -7.31 14.22 -8.99
CA ILE A 164 -7.65 13.55 -10.24
C ILE A 164 -7.58 14.61 -11.34
N VAL A 165 -6.88 14.29 -12.42
CA VAL A 165 -6.81 15.12 -13.62
C VAL A 165 -7.53 14.37 -14.72
N LEU A 166 -8.66 14.93 -15.13
CA LEU A 166 -9.46 14.43 -16.24
C LEU A 166 -9.00 15.12 -17.52
N PRO A 167 -8.71 14.36 -18.59
CA PRO A 167 -8.34 14.94 -19.86
C PRO A 167 -9.50 15.78 -20.42
N GLY A 168 -9.16 16.94 -20.96
CA GLY A 168 -10.14 17.77 -21.65
C GLY A 168 -10.77 17.04 -22.84
N VAL A 169 -12.09 17.12 -22.99
CA VAL A 169 -12.83 16.53 -24.11
C VAL A 169 -13.22 17.63 -25.09
N LYS A 170 -13.11 17.40 -26.41
CA LYS A 170 -13.56 18.33 -27.48
C LYS A 170 -12.96 19.76 -27.38
N GLY A 171 -11.66 19.88 -27.12
CA GLY A 171 -10.96 21.17 -27.13
C GLY A 171 -11.05 21.98 -25.83
N HIS A 172 -11.66 21.42 -24.79
CA HIS A 172 -11.55 21.94 -23.43
C HIS A 172 -10.19 21.61 -22.80
N SER A 173 -9.73 22.43 -21.85
CA SER A 173 -8.53 22.12 -21.06
C SER A 173 -8.78 21.02 -20.03
N ASP A 174 -7.71 20.44 -19.50
CA ASP A 174 -7.78 19.45 -18.43
C ASP A 174 -8.55 19.97 -17.21
N ILE A 175 -9.40 19.12 -16.64
CA ILE A 175 -10.14 19.41 -15.41
C ILE A 175 -9.40 18.75 -14.25
N THR A 176 -8.92 19.57 -13.32
CA THR A 176 -8.33 19.07 -12.07
C THR A 176 -9.34 19.15 -10.94
N VAL A 177 -9.64 18.02 -10.30
CA VAL A 177 -10.42 17.97 -9.06
C VAL A 177 -9.49 17.59 -7.92
N SER A 178 -9.52 18.34 -6.83
CA SER A 178 -8.68 18.11 -5.64
C SER A 178 -9.50 18.05 -4.36
N CYS A 179 -8.99 17.35 -3.35
CA CYS A 179 -9.65 17.18 -2.05
C CYS A 179 -8.68 17.45 -0.89
N PRO A 180 -9.03 18.27 0.12
CA PRO A 180 -8.20 18.49 1.31
C PRO A 180 -7.84 17.19 2.04
N LEU A 181 -6.60 17.07 2.52
CA LEU A 181 -6.20 15.94 3.36
C LEU A 181 -7.07 15.89 4.64
N PRO A 182 -7.58 14.72 5.06
CA PRO A 182 -8.34 14.60 6.29
C PRO A 182 -7.53 15.00 7.53
N LYS A 183 -8.20 15.51 8.57
CA LYS A 183 -7.56 15.96 9.82
C LYS A 183 -6.69 14.89 10.47
N TYR A 184 -7.15 13.63 10.50
CA TYR A 184 -6.36 12.52 11.06
C TYR A 184 -5.05 12.33 10.30
N PHE A 185 -5.08 12.44 8.97
CA PHE A 185 -3.92 12.26 8.10
C PHE A 185 -2.89 13.35 8.37
N THR A 186 -3.33 14.62 8.41
CA THR A 186 -2.45 15.75 8.71
C THR A 186 -1.88 15.69 10.12
N ASN A 187 -2.66 15.24 11.10
CA ASN A 187 -2.20 15.10 12.49
C ASN A 187 -1.14 14.01 12.61
N THR A 188 -1.29 12.90 11.88
CA THR A 188 -0.29 11.84 11.80
C THR A 188 1.00 12.36 11.18
N LEU A 189 0.95 13.06 10.05
CA LEU A 189 2.14 13.65 9.42
C LEU A 189 2.90 14.59 10.38
N LYS A 190 2.17 15.46 11.09
CA LYS A 190 2.75 16.34 12.12
C LYS A 190 3.44 15.55 13.24
N ARG A 191 2.79 14.50 13.76
CA ARG A 191 3.36 13.64 14.82
C ARG A 191 4.60 12.88 14.35
N LEU A 192 4.61 12.46 13.09
CA LEU A 192 5.76 11.79 12.46
C LEU A 192 6.85 12.75 12.00
N GLN A 193 6.62 14.07 12.11
CA GLN A 193 7.53 15.12 11.61
C GLN A 193 7.82 14.97 10.11
N ILE A 194 6.80 14.59 9.35
CA ILE A 194 6.84 14.55 7.89
C ILE A 194 6.13 15.82 7.38
N PRO A 195 6.80 16.66 6.58
CA PRO A 195 6.20 17.82 5.94
C PRO A 195 4.90 17.50 5.21
N LEU A 196 3.96 18.43 5.27
CA LEU A 196 2.74 18.33 4.48
C LEU A 196 3.09 18.53 3.00
N PRO A 197 2.48 17.76 2.09
CA PRO A 197 2.66 18.02 0.67
C PRO A 197 2.15 19.43 0.37
N GLY A 198 2.89 20.15 -0.48
CA GLY A 198 2.55 21.52 -0.86
C GLY A 198 1.09 21.65 -1.33
N LYS A 199 0.49 22.81 -1.08
CA LYS A 199 -0.74 23.19 -1.78
C LYS A 199 -0.33 23.61 -3.19
N GLU A 200 -0.34 22.67 -4.13
CA GLU A 200 -0.47 23.01 -5.55
C GLU A 200 -1.91 23.36 -5.89
#